data_AF-A0A834L6M1-F1
#
_entry.id   AF-A0A834L6M1-F1
#
_cell.length_a   1.000
_cell.length_b   1.000
_cell.length_c   1.000
_cell.angle_alpha   90.00
_cell.angle_beta   90.00
_cell.angle_gamma   90.00
#
_symmetry.space_group_name_H-M   'P 1'
#
loop_
_entity.id
_entity.type
_entity.pdbx_description
1 polymer ?
#
loop_
_entity_poly.entity_id
_entity_poly.type
_entity_poly.pdbx_seq_one_letter_code
_entity_poly.pdbx_strand_id
1 'polypeptide(L)'
;MIVSALLTSVGINFGLCVLFFTLYSVLRKQPSNYDVYVPRLLANGESHRRSQFNLERLIPTPGWVRRAWRHSEAELLASSGLDAVVFMRIIIFSLRVFCVAGIIGVFVLLPVNFTGDSLQDVDFANLTNDSLDVFSISNIENGSKRLWIHFCAVYIVSIFVCFLLYNEYRYISSKRVDYFLSSQPQPHQFSILVRSIPVSVGTSISDSVERFFTEYHPSTYLSHTVIRRTSKIRNLIVRASYGF
;
A
#
# COMPACT_ATOMS: atom_id res chain seq x y z
N MET A 1 -22.19 -17.64 10.36
CA MET A 1 -22.42 -16.17 10.17
C MET A 1 -23.75 -15.98 9.44
N ILE A 2 -24.64 -15.11 9.94
CA ILE A 2 -26.00 -14.94 9.36
C ILE A 2 -25.93 -14.16 8.05
N VAL A 3 -26.56 -14.68 6.99
CA VAL A 3 -26.57 -14.08 5.65
C VAL A 3 -27.18 -12.67 5.65
N SER A 4 -28.29 -12.46 6.37
CA SER A 4 -28.94 -11.15 6.48
C SER A 4 -28.05 -10.07 7.10
N ALA A 5 -27.23 -10.43 8.09
CA ALA A 5 -26.27 -9.51 8.71
C ALA A 5 -25.14 -9.12 7.75
N LEU A 6 -24.62 -10.09 6.97
CA LEU A 6 -23.64 -9.82 5.92
C LEU A 6 -24.23 -8.89 4.86
N LEU A 7 -25.45 -9.17 4.37
CA LEU A 7 -26.09 -8.38 3.32
C LEU A 7 -26.37 -6.95 3.77
N THR A 8 -26.83 -6.78 5.01
CA THR A 8 -27.03 -5.45 5.62
C THR A 8 -25.72 -4.67 5.69
N SER A 9 -24.64 -5.32 6.12
CA SER A 9 -23.30 -4.70 6.16
C SER A 9 -22.79 -4.31 4.78
N VAL A 10 -22.95 -5.19 3.78
CA VAL A 10 -22.58 -4.88 2.38
C VAL A 10 -23.38 -3.69 1.86
N GLY A 11 -24.69 -3.65 2.11
CA GLY A 11 -25.56 -2.55 1.70
C GLY A 11 -25.13 -1.21 2.31
N ILE A 12 -24.88 -1.17 3.62
CA ILE A 12 -24.43 0.05 4.32
C ILE A 12 -23.07 0.52 3.77
N ASN A 13 -22.08 -0.38 3.69
CA ASN A 13 -20.74 -0.05 3.20
C ASN A 13 -20.75 0.39 1.73
N PHE A 14 -21.58 -0.24 0.89
CA PHE A 14 -21.76 0.18 -0.49
C PHE A 14 -22.38 1.57 -0.58
N GLY A 15 -23.42 1.86 0.22
CA GLY A 15 -24.02 3.19 0.31
C GLY A 15 -23.01 4.27 0.72
N LEU A 16 -22.19 3.99 1.74
CA LEU A 16 -21.10 4.88 2.17
C LEU A 16 -20.04 5.06 1.08
N CYS A 17 -19.69 4.00 0.36
CA CYS A 17 -18.75 4.07 -0.76
C CYS A 17 -19.26 5.01 -1.86
N VAL A 18 -20.54 4.88 -2.25
CA VAL A 18 -21.17 5.78 -3.23
C VAL A 18 -21.21 7.22 -2.72
N LEU A 19 -21.55 7.42 -1.44
CA LEU A 19 -21.55 8.74 -0.81
C LEU A 19 -20.15 9.39 -0.84
N PHE A 20 -19.10 8.67 -0.42
CA PHE A 20 -17.73 9.22 -0.43
C PHE A 20 -17.20 9.42 -1.85
N PHE A 21 -17.53 8.52 -2.79
CA PHE A 21 -17.16 8.65 -4.18
C PHE A 21 -17.78 9.90 -4.82
N THR A 22 -19.05 10.17 -4.53
CA THR A 22 -19.76 11.36 -5.01
C THR A 22 -19.22 12.62 -4.35
N LEU A 23 -19.05 12.64 -3.02
CA LEU A 23 -18.42 13.76 -2.30
C LEU A 23 -17.04 14.08 -2.88
N TYR A 24 -16.18 13.07 -3.02
CA TYR A 24 -14.84 13.24 -3.59
C TYR A 24 -14.90 13.81 -5.01
N SER A 25 -15.80 13.28 -5.86
CA SER A 25 -15.96 13.72 -7.25
C SER A 25 -16.38 15.18 -7.38
N VAL A 26 -17.10 15.72 -6.39
CA VAL A 26 -17.51 17.14 -6.30
C VAL A 26 -16.44 17.99 -5.64
N LEU A 27 -15.98 17.60 -4.44
CA LEU A 27 -15.03 18.35 -3.62
C LEU A 27 -13.69 18.58 -4.33
N ARG A 28 -13.16 17.57 -5.03
CA ARG A 28 -11.90 17.69 -5.78
C ARG A 28 -11.94 18.74 -6.88
N LYS A 29 -13.13 19.07 -7.36
CA LYS A 29 -13.30 20.07 -8.40
C LYS A 29 -13.41 21.47 -7.79
N GLN A 30 -13.84 21.66 -6.54
CA GLN A 30 -14.07 23.01 -6.03
C GLN A 30 -12.78 23.84 -5.89
N PRO A 31 -12.77 25.13 -6.30
CA PRO A 31 -11.57 25.97 -6.35
C PRO A 31 -10.94 26.18 -4.96
N SER A 32 -11.76 26.19 -3.91
CA SER A 32 -11.32 26.31 -2.51
C SER A 32 -10.49 25.12 -2.03
N ASN A 33 -10.68 23.93 -2.62
CA ASN A 33 -10.05 22.69 -2.13
C ASN A 33 -8.86 22.24 -3.00
N TYR A 34 -8.42 23.07 -3.96
CA TYR A 34 -7.29 22.73 -4.84
C TYR A 34 -6.00 22.47 -4.06
N ASP A 35 -5.76 23.27 -3.03
CA ASP A 35 -4.56 23.19 -2.20
C ASP A 35 -4.48 21.84 -1.46
N VAL A 36 -5.63 21.20 -1.19
CA VAL A 36 -5.72 19.90 -0.51
C VAL A 36 -5.64 18.73 -1.49
N TYR A 37 -6.40 18.77 -2.58
CA TYR A 37 -6.51 17.62 -3.50
C TYR A 37 -5.46 17.60 -4.60
N VAL A 38 -4.80 18.73 -4.88
CA VAL A 38 -3.83 18.86 -5.97
C VAL A 38 -2.53 19.57 -5.55
N PRO A 39 -1.96 19.29 -4.36
CA PRO A 39 -0.82 20.05 -3.84
C PRO A 39 0.44 19.91 -4.71
N ARG A 40 0.67 18.73 -5.30
CA ARG A 40 1.85 18.48 -6.14
C ARG A 40 1.81 19.25 -7.46
N LEU A 41 0.66 19.32 -8.12
CA LEU A 41 0.54 20.08 -9.39
C LEU A 41 0.58 21.60 -9.13
N LEU A 42 0.18 22.05 -7.93
CA LEU A 42 0.36 23.44 -7.51
C LEU A 42 1.82 23.75 -7.21
N ALA A 43 2.51 22.87 -6.47
CA ALA A 43 3.93 23.02 -6.17
C ALA A 43 4.81 23.02 -7.43
N ASN A 44 4.45 22.21 -8.43
CA ASN A 44 5.13 22.16 -9.72
C ASN A 44 4.77 23.33 -10.66
N GLY A 45 3.83 24.20 -10.28
CA GLY A 45 3.39 25.35 -11.08
C GLY A 45 2.53 25.00 -12.31
N GLU A 46 2.19 23.72 -12.51
CA GLU A 46 1.48 23.21 -13.69
C GLU A 46 -0.03 23.50 -13.67
N SER A 47 -0.58 23.91 -12.52
CA SER A 47 -2.02 24.20 -12.38
C SER A 47 -2.29 25.69 -12.18
N HIS A 48 -2.88 26.33 -13.19
CA HIS A 48 -3.45 27.67 -13.06
C HIS A 48 -4.76 27.61 -12.27
N ARG A 49 -4.83 28.38 -11.19
CA ARG A 49 -6.00 28.52 -10.31
C ARG A 49 -7.17 29.12 -11.10
N ARG A 50 -8.03 28.28 -11.69
CA ARG A 50 -9.24 28.75 -12.36
C ARG A 50 -10.25 29.24 -11.32
N SER A 51 -10.40 30.56 -11.27
CA SER A 51 -11.13 31.31 -10.23
C SER A 51 -12.67 31.21 -10.32
N GLN A 52 -13.23 30.82 -11.47
CA GLN A 52 -14.68 30.88 -11.66
C GLN A 52 -15.40 29.62 -11.15
N PHE A 53 -16.43 29.82 -10.32
CA PHE A 53 -17.38 28.80 -9.90
C PHE A 53 -18.35 28.51 -11.05
N ASN A 54 -18.44 27.25 -11.48
CA ASN A 54 -19.39 26.77 -12.49
C ASN A 54 -20.29 25.70 -11.86
N LEU A 55 -21.61 25.78 -12.10
CA LEU A 55 -22.59 24.81 -11.56
C LEU A 55 -22.39 23.40 -12.11
N GLU A 56 -21.88 23.26 -13.35
CA GLU A 56 -21.47 21.97 -13.94
C GLU A 56 -20.43 21.21 -13.10
N ARG A 57 -19.72 21.91 -12.21
CA ARG A 57 -18.71 21.36 -11.33
C ARG A 57 -19.29 20.52 -10.18
N LEU A 58 -20.56 20.72 -9.85
CA LEU A 58 -21.29 19.94 -8.84
C LEU A 58 -21.77 18.58 -9.37
N ILE A 59 -21.71 18.36 -10.69
CA ILE A 59 -22.08 17.08 -11.28
C ILE A 59 -20.96 16.06 -10.99
N PRO A 60 -21.23 14.94 -10.28
CA PRO A 60 -20.24 13.93 -10.01
C PRO A 60 -19.86 13.23 -11.32
N THR A 61 -18.57 13.26 -11.69
CA THR A 61 -18.08 12.62 -12.91
C THR A 61 -17.01 11.58 -12.59
N PRO A 62 -17.15 10.32 -13.01
CA PRO A 62 -16.18 9.26 -12.74
C PRO A 62 -14.91 9.36 -13.62
N GLY A 63 -14.78 10.40 -14.45
CA GLY A 63 -13.66 10.54 -15.39
C GLY A 63 -12.26 10.57 -14.74
N TRP A 64 -12.16 10.84 -13.44
CA TRP A 64 -10.91 10.76 -12.70
C TRP A 64 -10.43 9.32 -12.50
N VAL A 65 -11.36 8.36 -12.37
CA VAL A 65 -11.04 6.93 -12.25
C VAL A 65 -10.36 6.44 -13.53
N ARG A 66 -10.95 6.77 -14.69
CA ARG A 66 -10.37 6.44 -16.00
C ARG A 66 -8.98 7.06 -16.18
N ARG A 67 -8.77 8.28 -15.68
CA ARG A 67 -7.46 8.94 -15.75
C ARG A 67 -6.44 8.25 -14.85
N ALA A 68 -6.82 7.92 -13.62
CA ALA A 68 -5.96 7.20 -12.69
C ALA A 68 -5.55 5.82 -13.23
N TRP A 69 -6.48 5.11 -13.89
CA TRP A 69 -6.23 3.78 -14.45
C TRP A 69 -5.32 3.78 -15.69
N ARG A 70 -5.21 4.92 -16.40
CA ARG A 70 -4.45 5.00 -17.66
C ARG A 70 -2.95 5.18 -17.47
N HIS A 71 -2.49 5.52 -16.28
CA HIS A 71 -1.08 5.83 -16.06
C HIS A 71 -0.20 4.61 -16.28
N SER A 72 0.83 4.79 -17.11
CA SER A 72 1.84 3.78 -17.35
C SER A 72 2.82 3.68 -16.18
N GLU A 73 3.48 2.53 -16.04
CA GLU A 73 4.51 2.35 -15.01
C GLU A 73 5.66 3.35 -15.17
N ALA A 74 6.03 3.69 -16.40
CA ALA A 74 7.09 4.67 -16.69
C ALA A 74 6.70 6.08 -16.23
N GLU A 75 5.45 6.49 -16.45
CA GLU A 75 4.93 7.76 -15.94
C GLU A 75 4.88 7.78 -14.41
N LEU A 76 4.50 6.67 -13.77
CA LEU A 76 4.50 6.55 -12.31
C LEU A 76 5.91 6.66 -11.75
N LEU A 77 6.90 6.03 -12.40
CA LEU A 77 8.30 6.11 -12.00
C LEU A 77 8.83 7.55 -12.09
N ALA A 78 8.53 8.24 -13.20
CA ALA A 78 9.00 9.61 -13.42
C ALA A 78 8.33 10.63 -12.48
N SER A 79 7.05 10.46 -12.18
CA SER A 79 6.29 11.42 -11.36
C SER A 79 6.34 11.17 -9.86
N SER A 80 6.43 9.90 -9.44
CA SER A 80 6.25 9.49 -8.04
C SER A 80 7.39 8.62 -7.50
N GLY A 81 8.37 8.26 -8.34
CA GLY A 81 9.54 7.48 -7.95
C GLY A 81 9.30 5.97 -7.88
N LEU A 82 10.38 5.25 -7.58
CA LEU A 82 10.38 3.77 -7.56
C LEU A 82 9.45 3.19 -6.49
N ASP A 83 9.37 3.82 -5.32
CA ASP A 83 8.55 3.33 -4.20
C ASP A 83 7.05 3.28 -4.55
N ALA A 84 6.54 4.30 -5.26
CA ALA A 84 5.17 4.32 -5.74
C ALA A 84 4.90 3.20 -6.76
N VAL A 85 5.86 2.89 -7.64
CA VAL A 85 5.76 1.78 -8.58
C VAL A 85 5.69 0.45 -7.84
N VAL A 86 6.54 0.24 -6.84
CA VAL A 86 6.53 -0.97 -6.00
C VAL A 86 5.20 -1.10 -5.27
N PHE A 87 4.69 -0.03 -4.67
CA PHE A 87 3.40 -0.01 -4.00
C PHE A 87 2.25 -0.41 -4.94
N MET A 88 2.18 0.19 -6.14
CA MET A 88 1.16 -0.17 -7.13
C MET A 88 1.26 -1.63 -7.57
N ARG A 89 2.48 -2.16 -7.71
CA ARG A 89 2.70 -3.57 -8.02
C ARG A 89 2.25 -4.50 -6.92
N ILE A 90 2.39 -4.14 -5.64
CA ILE A 90 1.84 -4.92 -4.52
C ILE A 90 0.32 -5.05 -4.66
N ILE A 91 -0.38 -3.95 -4.97
CA ILE A 91 -1.84 -3.97 -5.18
C ILE A 91 -2.22 -4.90 -6.35
N ILE A 92 -1.52 -4.78 -7.49
CA ILE A 92 -1.77 -5.64 -8.68
C ILE A 92 -1.44 -7.11 -8.37
N PHE A 93 -0.36 -7.38 -7.67
CA PHE A 93 0.04 -8.72 -7.22
C PHE A 93 -1.04 -9.34 -6.34
N SER A 94 -1.51 -8.62 -5.32
CA SER A 94 -2.60 -9.06 -4.47
C SER A 94 -3.87 -9.37 -5.27
N LEU A 95 -4.26 -8.49 -6.19
CA LEU A 95 -5.42 -8.73 -7.06
C LEU A 95 -5.26 -10.01 -7.88
N ARG A 96 -4.09 -10.25 -8.50
CA ARG A 96 -3.83 -11.48 -9.26
C ARG A 96 -3.95 -12.73 -8.41
N VAL A 97 -3.36 -12.71 -7.20
CA VAL A 97 -3.43 -13.83 -6.25
C VAL A 97 -4.88 -14.09 -5.83
N PHE A 98 -5.62 -13.07 -5.43
CA PHE A 98 -7.01 -13.20 -5.00
C PHE A 98 -7.95 -13.57 -6.14
N CYS A 99 -7.68 -13.15 -7.39
CA CYS A 99 -8.47 -13.60 -8.54
C CYS A 99 -8.36 -15.11 -8.75
N VAL A 100 -7.15 -15.68 -8.75
CA VAL A 100 -6.95 -17.12 -8.95
C VAL A 100 -7.48 -17.92 -7.75
N ALA A 101 -7.16 -17.49 -6.53
CA ALA A 101 -7.68 -18.11 -5.32
C ALA A 101 -9.22 -18.01 -5.27
N GLY A 102 -9.78 -16.89 -5.72
CA GLY A 102 -11.23 -16.67 -5.82
C GLY A 102 -11.90 -17.61 -6.84
N ILE A 103 -11.31 -17.80 -8.02
CA ILE A 103 -11.80 -18.78 -9.01
C ILE A 103 -11.82 -20.19 -8.40
N ILE A 104 -10.72 -20.62 -7.77
CA ILE A 104 -10.66 -21.95 -7.13
C ILE A 104 -11.67 -22.03 -5.98
N GLY A 105 -11.79 -20.98 -5.19
CA GLY A 105 -12.76 -20.89 -4.08
C GLY A 105 -14.20 -21.04 -4.57
N VAL A 106 -14.60 -20.27 -5.58
CA VAL A 106 -15.97 -20.23 -6.10
C VAL A 106 -16.32 -21.48 -6.91
N PHE A 107 -15.42 -21.98 -7.76
CA PHE A 107 -15.75 -23.07 -8.69
C PHE A 107 -15.38 -24.46 -8.18
N VAL A 108 -14.51 -24.58 -7.17
CA VAL A 108 -14.07 -25.88 -6.64
C VAL A 108 -14.48 -26.04 -5.18
N LEU A 109 -14.05 -25.13 -4.31
CA LEU A 109 -14.25 -25.33 -2.86
C LEU A 109 -15.70 -25.11 -2.44
N LEU A 110 -16.38 -24.11 -3.01
CA LEU A 110 -17.76 -23.78 -2.65
C LEU A 110 -18.74 -24.93 -3.01
N PRO A 111 -18.71 -25.53 -4.23
CA PRO A 111 -19.53 -26.70 -4.52
C PRO A 111 -19.20 -27.93 -3.66
N VAL A 112 -17.91 -28.16 -3.36
CA VAL A 112 -17.47 -29.29 -2.52
C VAL A 112 -17.99 -29.15 -1.09
N ASN A 113 -17.96 -27.93 -0.54
CA ASN A 113 -18.49 -27.64 0.79
C ASN A 113 -20.01 -27.74 0.81
N PHE A 114 -20.70 -27.22 -0.20
CA PHE A 114 -22.16 -27.27 -0.29
C PHE A 114 -22.71 -28.70 -0.36
N THR A 115 -21.99 -29.62 -0.99
CA THR A 115 -22.41 -31.04 -1.09
C THR A 115 -22.19 -31.82 0.22
N GLY A 116 -21.68 -31.18 1.28
CA GLY A 116 -21.50 -31.76 2.61
C GLY A 116 -22.81 -32.17 3.29
N ASP A 117 -22.82 -33.32 3.93
CA ASP A 117 -24.02 -33.91 4.54
C ASP A 117 -24.14 -33.61 6.06
N SER A 118 -23.18 -32.89 6.65
CA SER A 118 -23.12 -32.68 8.10
C SER A 118 -24.14 -31.68 8.65
N LEU A 119 -24.63 -30.75 7.82
CA LEU A 119 -25.63 -29.74 8.19
C LEU A 119 -26.92 -30.01 7.38
N GLN A 120 -27.63 -31.09 7.70
CA GLN A 120 -28.72 -31.65 6.88
C GLN A 120 -30.11 -31.00 7.02
N ASP A 121 -30.24 -29.85 7.69
CA ASP A 121 -31.54 -29.22 7.98
C ASP A 121 -31.61 -27.78 7.44
N VAL A 122 -31.33 -27.61 6.14
CA VAL A 122 -31.37 -26.30 5.46
C VAL A 122 -32.72 -26.16 4.77
N ASP A 123 -33.64 -25.46 5.42
CA ASP A 123 -34.96 -25.16 4.88
C ASP A 123 -34.82 -24.03 3.85
N PHE A 124 -34.97 -24.33 2.56
CA PHE A 124 -34.73 -23.40 1.44
C PHE A 124 -35.57 -22.10 1.51
N ALA A 125 -36.66 -22.09 2.28
CA ALA A 125 -37.49 -20.92 2.54
C ALA A 125 -36.86 -19.92 3.51
N ASN A 126 -35.88 -20.34 4.33
CA ASN A 126 -35.24 -19.55 5.40
C ASN A 126 -33.75 -19.24 5.14
N LEU A 127 -33.26 -19.40 3.91
CA LEU A 127 -31.85 -19.18 3.52
C LEU A 127 -31.25 -17.83 3.97
N THR A 128 -32.06 -16.77 4.14
CA THR A 128 -31.61 -15.48 4.65
C THR A 128 -31.26 -15.48 6.14
N ASN A 129 -31.83 -16.41 6.91
CA ASN A 129 -31.57 -16.63 8.33
C ASN A 129 -30.57 -17.77 8.59
N ASP A 130 -30.28 -18.58 7.57
CA ASP A 130 -29.32 -19.67 7.66
C ASP A 130 -27.87 -19.18 7.79
N SER A 131 -27.04 -20.04 8.37
CA SER A 131 -25.63 -19.77 8.58
C SER A 131 -24.82 -20.09 7.32
N LEU A 132 -23.88 -19.21 6.97
CA LEU A 132 -22.90 -19.42 5.89
C LEU A 132 -21.96 -20.62 6.12
N ASP A 133 -22.11 -21.33 7.24
CA ASP A 133 -21.30 -22.48 7.62
C ASP A 133 -21.52 -23.70 6.68
N VAL A 134 -22.63 -23.70 5.93
CA VAL A 134 -22.90 -24.67 4.83
C VAL A 134 -21.88 -24.56 3.70
N PHE A 135 -21.33 -23.38 3.44
CA PHE A 135 -20.30 -23.16 2.42
C PHE A 135 -18.87 -23.27 2.95
N SER A 136 -18.72 -23.66 4.22
CA SER A 136 -17.43 -23.79 4.90
C SER A 136 -17.05 -25.27 5.07
N ILE A 137 -15.79 -25.49 5.45
CA ILE A 137 -15.25 -26.82 5.77
C ILE A 137 -16.01 -27.49 6.94
N SER A 138 -16.74 -26.72 7.74
CA SER A 138 -17.61 -27.21 8.82
C SER A 138 -18.77 -28.08 8.33
N ASN A 139 -19.16 -27.99 7.05
CA ASN A 139 -20.18 -28.87 6.48
C ASN A 139 -19.62 -30.24 6.03
N ILE A 140 -18.30 -30.47 6.18
CA ILE A 140 -17.64 -31.71 5.77
C ILE A 140 -17.36 -32.57 7.00
N GLU A 141 -17.77 -33.84 6.95
CA GLU A 141 -17.50 -34.81 8.02
C GLU A 141 -16.01 -35.05 8.24
N ASN A 142 -15.64 -35.28 9.50
CA ASN A 142 -14.28 -35.65 9.88
C ASN A 142 -13.86 -36.97 9.22
N GLY A 143 -12.68 -37.00 8.59
CA GLY A 143 -12.18 -38.17 7.87
C GLY A 143 -12.70 -38.31 6.44
N SER A 144 -13.53 -37.38 5.96
CA SER A 144 -14.01 -37.39 4.57
C SER A 144 -12.87 -37.22 3.57
N LYS A 145 -12.91 -38.01 2.48
CA LYS A 145 -11.97 -37.88 1.35
C LYS A 145 -12.04 -36.51 0.68
N ARG A 146 -13.12 -35.74 0.89
CA ARG A 146 -13.30 -34.38 0.34
C ARG A 146 -12.29 -33.38 0.91
N LEU A 147 -11.77 -33.61 2.13
CA LEU A 147 -10.72 -32.78 2.73
C LEU A 147 -9.42 -32.77 1.91
N TRP A 148 -9.15 -33.84 1.14
CA TRP A 148 -8.01 -33.86 0.21
C TRP A 148 -8.12 -32.81 -0.90
N ILE A 149 -9.34 -32.45 -1.31
CA ILE A 149 -9.56 -31.38 -2.30
C ILE A 149 -9.11 -30.03 -1.73
N HIS A 150 -9.43 -29.75 -0.46
CA HIS A 150 -8.94 -28.55 0.23
C HIS A 150 -7.42 -28.53 0.33
N PHE A 151 -6.84 -29.66 0.74
CA PHE A 151 -5.38 -29.80 0.81
C PHE A 151 -4.73 -29.51 -0.54
N CYS A 152 -5.19 -30.16 -1.62
CA CYS A 152 -4.69 -29.91 -2.97
C CYS A 152 -4.86 -28.45 -3.40
N ALA A 153 -6.03 -27.84 -3.15
CA ALA A 153 -6.28 -26.44 -3.49
C ALA A 153 -5.31 -25.49 -2.80
N VAL A 154 -5.01 -25.70 -1.51
CA VAL A 154 -4.03 -24.89 -0.77
C VAL A 154 -2.63 -25.02 -1.37
N TYR A 155 -2.21 -26.23 -1.73
CA TYR A 155 -0.90 -26.44 -2.37
C TYR A 155 -0.82 -25.76 -3.75
N ILE A 156 -1.87 -25.89 -4.57
CA ILE A 156 -1.94 -25.25 -5.89
C ILE A 156 -1.82 -23.72 -5.75
N VAL A 157 -2.62 -23.12 -4.86
CA VAL A 157 -2.56 -21.67 -4.61
C VAL A 157 -1.20 -21.27 -4.05
N SER A 158 -0.62 -22.04 -3.13
CA SER A 158 0.69 -21.73 -2.55
C SER A 158 1.81 -21.76 -3.59
N ILE A 159 1.86 -22.80 -4.44
CA ILE A 159 2.82 -22.89 -5.54
C ILE A 159 2.66 -21.72 -6.50
N PHE A 160 1.42 -21.38 -6.86
CA PHE A 160 1.12 -20.25 -7.73
C PHE A 160 1.58 -18.91 -7.12
N VAL A 161 1.32 -18.67 -5.84
CA VAL A 161 1.77 -17.47 -5.13
C VAL A 161 3.30 -17.41 -5.10
N CYS A 162 3.99 -18.49 -4.75
CA CYS A 162 5.45 -18.55 -4.74
C CYS A 162 6.04 -18.27 -6.14
N PHE A 163 5.43 -18.82 -7.19
CA PHE A 163 5.84 -18.55 -8.57
C PHE A 163 5.69 -17.07 -8.95
N LEU A 164 4.53 -16.47 -8.67
CA LEU A 164 4.32 -15.04 -8.92
C LEU A 164 5.27 -14.18 -8.10
N LEU A 165 5.50 -14.52 -6.83
CA LEU A 165 6.39 -13.80 -5.93
C LEU A 165 7.83 -13.83 -6.47
N TYR A 166 8.30 -14.98 -6.94
CA TYR A 166 9.62 -15.12 -7.55
C TYR A 166 9.78 -14.20 -8.77
N ASN A 167 8.78 -14.17 -9.65
CA ASN A 167 8.80 -13.33 -10.85
C ASN A 167 8.78 -11.84 -10.50
N GLU A 168 7.90 -11.41 -9.59
CA GLU A 168 7.82 -10.01 -9.15
C GLU A 168 9.09 -9.58 -8.40
N TYR A 169 9.65 -10.45 -7.56
CA TYR A 169 10.91 -10.17 -6.86
C TYR A 169 12.06 -9.97 -7.84
N ARG A 170 12.19 -10.85 -8.84
CA ARG A 170 13.21 -10.72 -9.89
C ARG A 170 13.04 -9.41 -10.67
N TYR A 171 11.81 -9.07 -11.03
CA TYR A 171 11.49 -7.84 -11.74
C TYR A 171 11.86 -6.58 -10.92
N ILE A 172 11.39 -6.50 -9.68
CA ILE A 172 11.62 -5.35 -8.80
C ILE A 172 13.11 -5.21 -8.46
N SER A 173 13.81 -6.32 -8.26
CA SER A 173 15.25 -6.32 -8.01
C SER A 173 16.02 -5.70 -9.19
N SER A 174 15.71 -6.12 -10.42
CA SER A 174 16.30 -5.53 -11.63
C SER A 174 15.97 -4.03 -11.75
N LYS A 175 14.70 -3.66 -11.59
CA LYS A 175 14.26 -2.25 -11.67
C LYS A 175 14.91 -1.38 -10.61
N ARG A 176 15.14 -1.92 -9.41
CA ARG A 176 15.85 -1.22 -8.34
C ARG A 176 17.28 -0.90 -8.75
N VAL A 177 18.00 -1.86 -9.31
CA VAL A 177 19.37 -1.65 -9.80
C VAL A 177 19.38 -0.60 -10.92
N ASP A 178 18.50 -0.75 -11.93
CA ASP A 178 18.38 0.21 -13.04
C ASP A 178 18.09 1.64 -12.54
N TYR A 179 17.22 1.76 -11.54
CA TYR A 179 16.89 3.04 -10.92
C TYR A 179 18.10 3.66 -10.21
N PHE A 180 18.86 2.89 -9.43
CA PHE A 180 20.07 3.41 -8.76
C PHE A 180 21.15 3.84 -9.75
N LEU A 181 21.34 3.10 -10.85
CA LEU A 181 22.34 3.42 -11.87
C LEU A 181 21.97 4.65 -12.71
N SER A 182 20.68 4.91 -12.92
CA SER A 182 20.18 6.04 -13.71
C SER A 182 19.90 7.30 -12.89
N SER A 183 19.78 7.18 -11.57
CA SER A 183 19.49 8.31 -10.68
C SER A 183 20.68 9.25 -10.54
N GLN A 184 20.40 10.54 -10.38
CA GLN A 184 21.45 11.51 -10.05
C GLN A 184 22.09 11.20 -8.68
N PRO A 185 23.40 11.50 -8.50
CA PRO A 185 24.08 11.31 -7.23
C PRO A 185 23.35 12.04 -6.10
N GLN A 186 22.90 11.30 -5.09
CA GLN A 186 22.21 11.88 -3.94
C GLN A 186 23.12 11.88 -2.71
N PRO A 187 23.04 12.89 -1.82
CA PRO A 187 23.90 12.97 -0.63
C PRO A 187 23.86 11.71 0.25
N HIS A 188 22.70 11.05 0.33
CA HIS A 188 22.53 9.83 1.13
C HIS A 188 23.35 8.63 0.61
N GLN A 189 23.78 8.64 -0.65
CA GLN A 189 24.62 7.58 -1.25
C GLN A 189 26.08 7.69 -0.81
N PHE A 190 26.51 8.88 -0.36
CA PHE A 190 27.88 9.17 0.08
C PHE A 190 27.99 9.39 1.60
N SER A 191 26.87 9.29 2.30
CA SER A 191 26.79 9.56 3.74
C SER A 191 26.60 8.27 4.52
N ILE A 192 27.50 8.00 5.47
CA ILE A 192 27.39 6.85 6.38
C ILE A 192 26.97 7.31 7.78
N LEU A 193 26.08 6.55 8.42
CA LEU A 193 25.69 6.81 9.81
C LEU A 193 26.57 6.00 10.75
N VAL A 194 27.46 6.67 11.46
CA VAL A 194 28.32 6.07 12.48
C VAL A 194 27.66 6.18 13.85
N ARG A 195 27.63 5.08 14.60
CA ARG A 195 27.00 4.99 15.94
C ARG A 195 27.98 4.40 16.95
N SER A 196 27.71 4.63 18.24
CA SER A 196 28.47 4.07 19.36
C SER A 196 29.96 4.42 19.31
N ILE A 197 30.27 5.70 19.04
CA ILE A 197 31.64 6.19 18.97
C ILE A 197 32.24 6.19 20.39
N PRO A 198 33.36 5.47 20.62
CA PRO A 198 34.04 5.51 21.90
C PRO A 198 34.71 6.89 22.07
N VAL A 199 34.43 7.56 23.18
CA VAL A 199 35.01 8.88 23.47
C VAL A 199 35.99 8.72 24.63
N SER A 200 37.26 9.04 24.39
CA SER A 200 38.28 9.06 25.44
C SER A 200 38.21 10.38 26.22
N VAL A 201 38.60 10.34 27.49
CA VAL A 201 38.60 11.52 28.36
C VAL A 201 39.45 12.63 27.74
N GLY A 202 38.85 13.80 27.54
CA GLY A 202 39.51 14.99 27.00
C GLY A 202 39.49 15.14 25.48
N THR A 203 38.92 14.20 24.72
CA THR A 203 38.70 14.37 23.27
C THR A 203 37.22 14.60 22.96
N SER A 204 36.92 15.42 21.95
CA SER A 204 35.55 15.55 21.47
C SER A 204 35.20 14.42 20.52
N ILE A 205 33.91 14.07 20.40
CA ILE A 205 33.42 13.09 19.41
C ILE A 205 33.86 13.47 17.99
N SER A 206 33.89 14.78 17.69
CA SER A 206 34.31 15.33 16.40
C SER A 206 35.76 14.93 16.09
N ASP A 207 36.66 15.15 17.05
CA ASP A 207 38.09 14.87 16.89
C ASP A 207 38.34 13.36 16.76
N SER A 208 37.62 12.54 17.54
CA SER A 208 37.74 11.08 17.46
C SER A 208 37.34 10.55 16.07
N VAL A 209 36.24 11.07 15.50
CA VAL A 209 35.76 10.69 14.17
C VAL A 209 36.72 11.17 13.09
N GLU A 210 37.13 12.43 13.15
CA GLU A 210 38.04 13.02 12.17
C GLU A 210 39.38 12.27 12.13
N ARG A 211 39.96 11.98 13.30
CA ARG A 211 41.21 11.22 13.40
C ARG A 211 41.06 9.82 12.80
N PHE A 212 40.00 9.10 13.16
CA PHE A 212 39.75 7.74 12.67
C PHE A 212 39.61 7.71 11.14
N PHE A 213 38.75 8.54 10.56
CA PHE A 213 38.52 8.49 9.11
C PHE A 213 39.68 9.07 8.31
N THR A 214 40.43 10.03 8.86
CA THR A 214 41.65 10.54 8.20
C THR A 214 42.75 9.49 8.18
N GLU A 215 42.89 8.69 9.24
CA GLU A 215 43.90 7.63 9.34
C GLU A 215 43.56 6.42 8.46
N TYR A 216 42.33 5.90 8.54
CA TYR A 216 41.93 4.68 7.84
C TYR A 216 41.38 4.91 6.43
N HIS A 217 40.85 6.10 6.13
CA HIS A 217 40.19 6.43 4.86
C HIS A 217 40.66 7.77 4.25
N PRO A 218 41.98 8.05 4.17
CA PRO A 218 42.51 9.38 3.83
C PRO A 218 42.08 9.91 2.46
N SER A 219 41.88 9.03 1.48
CA SER A 219 41.53 9.41 0.10
C SER A 219 40.04 9.59 -0.16
N THR A 220 39.17 9.12 0.74
CA THR A 220 37.71 9.09 0.54
C THR A 220 36.95 9.88 1.59
N TYR A 221 37.56 10.14 2.75
CA TYR A 221 36.97 10.98 3.78
C TYR A 221 36.88 12.44 3.32
N LEU A 222 35.66 12.98 3.35
CA LEU A 222 35.39 14.37 2.96
C LEU A 222 35.08 15.25 4.17
N SER A 223 34.07 14.88 4.95
CA SER A 223 33.61 15.63 6.11
C SER A 223 32.72 14.77 7.00
N HIS A 224 32.41 15.25 8.20
CA HIS A 224 31.44 14.63 9.09
C HIS A 224 30.53 15.67 9.73
N THR A 225 29.42 15.23 10.31
CA THR A 225 28.53 16.07 11.12
C THR A 225 28.11 15.31 12.36
N VAL A 226 28.40 15.88 13.54
CA VAL A 226 28.03 15.28 14.82
C VAL A 226 26.55 15.53 15.11
N ILE A 227 25.78 14.46 15.29
CA ILE A 227 24.37 14.53 15.67
C ILE A 227 24.27 14.98 17.13
N ARG A 228 23.57 16.09 17.38
CA ARG A 228 23.34 16.64 18.72
C ARG A 228 21.91 16.40 19.18
N ARG A 229 21.71 16.28 20.49
CA ARG A 229 20.37 16.17 21.08
C ARG A 229 19.66 17.53 21.02
N THR A 230 18.84 17.74 19.99
CA THR A 230 18.14 19.02 19.74
C THR A 230 16.71 19.06 20.26
N SER A 231 16.25 18.07 21.05
CA SER A 231 14.84 17.96 21.47
C SER A 231 14.30 19.20 22.17
N LYS A 232 15.08 19.81 23.08
CA LYS A 232 14.70 21.07 23.75
C LYS A 232 14.58 22.24 22.77
N ILE A 233 15.54 22.37 21.86
CA ILE A 233 15.56 23.43 20.84
C ILE A 233 14.38 23.27 19.88
N ARG A 234 14.11 22.04 19.44
CA ARG A 234 12.98 21.74 18.56
C ARG A 234 11.65 22.12 19.20
N ASN A 235 11.47 21.84 20.50
CA ASN A 235 10.26 22.25 21.23
C ASN A 235 10.11 23.78 21.30
N LEU A 236 11.21 24.52 21.47
CA LEU A 236 11.19 25.98 21.46
C LEU A 236 10.85 26.54 20.08
N ILE A 237 11.44 25.99 19.02
CA ILE A 237 11.15 26.39 17.63
C ILE A 237 9.67 26.15 17.31
N VAL A 238 9.14 24.98 17.66
CA VAL A 238 7.72 24.65 17.45
C VAL A 238 6.83 25.64 18.21
N ARG A 239 7.13 25.94 19.48
CA ARG A 239 6.37 26.95 20.24
C ARG A 239 6.42 28.34 19.61
N ALA A 240 7.56 28.74 19.04
CA ALA A 240 7.69 30.01 18.34
C ALA A 240 6.92 30.03 17.00
N SER A 241 6.88 28.90 16.27
CA SER A 241 6.16 28.79 14.99
C SER A 241 4.63 28.77 15.13
N TYR A 242 4.10 28.31 16.27
CA TYR A 242 2.65 28.24 16.55
C TYR A 242 2.18 29.28 17.58
N GLY A 243 3.09 30.13 18.07
CA GLY A 243 2.82 31.16 19.07
C GLY A 243 2.59 32.53 18.45
N PHE A 244 1.54 32.66 17.63
CA PHE A 244 0.79 33.88 17.31
C PHE A 244 -0.61 33.48 16.85
#